data_AF-W5KT57-F1
#
_entry.id   AF-W5KT57-F1
#
_cell.length_a   1.000
_cell.length_b   1.000
_cell.length_c   1.000
_cell.angle_alpha   90.00
_cell.angle_beta   90.00
_cell.angle_gamma   90.00
#
_symmetry.space_group_name_H-M   'P 1'
#
loop_
_entity.id
_entity.type
_entity.pdbx_description
1 polymer ?
#
loop_
_entity_poly.entity_id
_entity_poly.type
_entity_poly.pdbx_seq_one_letter_code
_entity_poly.pdbx_strand_id
1 'polypeptide(L)'
;MEEEFSAERLKPEDSPDKNSSCRTSDFYRVKPNLPKRFNHPEKLRGYSKKTLHPLYQTTNQTYGSKKPTVHEMPTAFHGTCRKFSENTLRCGMYKDNGFNTTLEKSPITGPNAINVLQDRITFHRSVCSERNQETGAET
;
A
#
# COMPACT_ATOMS: atom_id res chain seq x y z
N MET A 1 -27.06 -7.61 -69.13
CA MET A 1 -27.29 -6.54 -68.15
C MET A 1 -27.74 -7.23 -66.87
N GLU A 2 -26.84 -7.96 -66.20
CA GLU A 2 -25.79 -7.43 -65.27
C GLU A 2 -26.50 -6.99 -63.97
N GLU A 3 -26.27 -7.51 -62.77
CA GLU A 3 -25.42 -8.57 -62.22
C GLU A 3 -26.08 -9.00 -60.89
N GLU A 4 -26.18 -10.29 -60.60
CA GLU A 4 -26.51 -10.75 -59.25
C GLU A 4 -25.26 -10.64 -58.38
N PHE A 5 -25.20 -9.58 -57.58
CA PHE A 5 -24.13 -9.40 -56.59
C PHE A 5 -24.40 -10.33 -55.39
N SER A 6 -23.98 -11.59 -55.53
CA SER A 6 -23.86 -12.52 -54.42
C SER A 6 -22.86 -11.97 -53.43
N ALA A 7 -23.34 -11.45 -52.29
CA ALA A 7 -22.51 -11.09 -51.17
C ALA A 7 -21.92 -12.38 -50.56
N GLU A 8 -20.81 -12.82 -51.16
CA GLU A 8 -19.93 -13.83 -50.59
C GLU A 8 -19.48 -13.31 -49.22
N ARG A 9 -20.14 -13.84 -48.19
CA ARG A 9 -19.80 -13.61 -46.79
C ARG A 9 -18.36 -14.11 -46.61
N LEU A 10 -17.39 -13.21 -46.72
CA LEU A 10 -16.01 -13.44 -46.32
C LEU A 10 -16.06 -14.06 -44.93
N LYS A 11 -15.75 -15.36 -44.87
CA LYS A 11 -15.53 -16.02 -43.60
C LYS A 11 -14.35 -15.28 -42.96
N PRO A 12 -14.44 -14.88 -41.69
CA PRO A 12 -13.25 -14.42 -41.00
C PRO A 12 -12.22 -15.55 -41.13
N GLU A 13 -11.07 -15.21 -41.71
CA GLU A 13 -9.90 -16.09 -41.74
C GLU A 13 -9.58 -16.42 -40.28
N ASP A 14 -10.03 -17.59 -39.83
CA ASP A 14 -9.62 -18.19 -38.58
C ASP A 14 -8.13 -18.51 -38.73
N SER A 15 -7.29 -17.52 -38.44
CA SER A 15 -5.88 -17.74 -38.13
C SER A 15 -5.81 -18.85 -37.09
N PRO A 16 -4.83 -19.76 -37.17
CA PRO A 16 -4.74 -20.86 -36.23
C PRO A 16 -4.45 -20.28 -34.85
N ASP A 17 -5.50 -20.05 -34.06
CA ASP A 17 -5.42 -19.69 -32.65
C ASP A 17 -4.94 -20.93 -31.89
N LYS A 18 -3.67 -21.28 -32.10
CA LYS A 18 -2.92 -22.07 -31.16
C LYS A 18 -3.01 -21.30 -29.86
N ASN A 19 -3.72 -21.89 -28.90
CA ASN A 19 -3.86 -21.47 -27.52
C ASN A 19 -2.51 -21.40 -26.78
N SER A 20 -1.53 -20.69 -27.34
CA SER A 20 -0.42 -20.13 -26.60
C SER A 20 -0.92 -18.80 -26.05
N SER A 21 -1.51 -18.85 -24.86
CA SER A 21 -1.87 -17.64 -24.12
C SER A 21 -0.67 -16.68 -24.11
N CYS A 22 -0.75 -15.59 -24.88
CA CYS A 22 0.35 -14.63 -25.01
C CYS A 22 0.60 -13.97 -23.65
N ARG A 23 1.81 -14.11 -23.11
CA ARG A 23 2.19 -13.46 -21.85
C ARG A 23 2.73 -12.08 -22.15
N THR A 24 2.55 -11.15 -21.22
CA THR A 24 3.11 -9.81 -21.40
C THR A 24 4.63 -9.83 -21.40
N SER A 25 5.23 -10.77 -20.66
CA SER A 25 6.67 -11.04 -20.68
C SER A 25 7.23 -11.44 -22.04
N ASP A 26 6.39 -11.99 -22.93
CA ASP A 26 6.84 -12.46 -24.25
C ASP A 26 7.04 -11.27 -25.21
N PHE A 27 6.29 -10.18 -25.00
CA PHE A 27 6.33 -8.97 -25.84
C PHE A 27 7.08 -7.81 -25.19
N TYR A 28 7.10 -7.76 -23.85
CA TYR A 28 7.64 -6.65 -23.08
C TYR A 28 8.56 -7.11 -21.96
N ARG A 29 9.52 -6.24 -21.63
CA ARG A 29 10.39 -6.46 -20.46
C ARG A 29 9.63 -6.15 -19.17
N VAL A 30 9.26 -7.21 -18.46
CA VAL A 30 8.48 -7.16 -17.21
C VAL A 30 9.40 -7.24 -15.98
N LYS A 31 9.03 -6.56 -14.89
CA LYS A 31 9.72 -6.67 -13.59
C LYS A 31 9.45 -8.06 -12.95
N PRO A 32 10.42 -8.66 -12.24
CA PRO A 32 10.24 -9.98 -11.63
C PRO A 32 9.13 -10.03 -10.58
N ASN A 33 8.85 -8.91 -9.91
CA ASN A 33 7.83 -8.80 -8.86
C ASN A 33 6.42 -8.47 -9.41
N LEU A 34 6.18 -8.57 -10.73
CA LEU A 34 4.87 -8.31 -11.30
C LEU A 34 3.88 -9.43 -10.89
N PRO A 35 2.69 -9.10 -10.35
CA PRO A 35 1.65 -10.08 -10.10
C PRO A 35 1.32 -10.92 -11.35
N LYS A 36 1.23 -12.24 -11.19
CA LYS A 36 0.96 -13.18 -12.29
C LYS A 36 -0.29 -12.83 -13.10
N ARG A 37 -1.30 -12.19 -12.48
CA ARG A 37 -2.52 -11.75 -13.18
C ARG A 37 -2.24 -10.70 -14.27
N PHE A 38 -1.25 -9.83 -14.08
CA PHE A 38 -0.86 -8.85 -15.10
C PHE A 38 0.03 -9.47 -16.19
N ASN A 39 0.77 -10.55 -15.87
CA ASN A 39 1.52 -11.27 -16.90
C ASN A 39 0.62 -12.09 -17.84
N HIS A 40 -0.56 -12.48 -17.38
CA HIS A 40 -1.51 -13.30 -18.12
C HIS A 40 -2.84 -12.55 -18.29
N PRO A 41 -3.02 -11.76 -19.36
CA PRO A 41 -4.23 -10.96 -19.54
C PRO A 41 -5.49 -11.82 -19.61
N GLU A 42 -5.36 -13.08 -20.05
CA GLU A 42 -6.48 -14.03 -20.09
C GLU A 42 -7.10 -14.35 -18.73
N LYS A 43 -6.35 -14.17 -17.63
CA LYS A 43 -6.84 -14.43 -16.27
C LYS A 43 -7.73 -13.29 -15.76
N LEU A 44 -7.80 -12.16 -16.46
CA LEU A 44 -8.73 -11.07 -16.15
C LEU A 44 -10.13 -11.45 -16.64
N ARG A 45 -11.01 -11.74 -15.69
CA ARG A 45 -12.43 -12.07 -15.92
C ARG A 45 -13.29 -10.81 -15.84
N GLY A 46 -14.49 -10.88 -16.41
CA GLY A 46 -15.49 -9.80 -16.37
C GLY A 46 -15.47 -8.86 -17.58
N TYR A 47 -14.50 -9.04 -18.47
CA TYR A 47 -14.39 -8.32 -19.73
C TYR A 47 -14.77 -9.24 -20.88
N SER A 48 -15.83 -8.89 -21.59
CA SER A 48 -16.30 -9.59 -22.79
C SER A 48 -17.61 -8.96 -23.22
N LYS A 49 -17.88 -8.97 -24.53
CA LYS A 49 -19.19 -8.59 -25.04
C LYS A 49 -20.22 -9.58 -24.53
N LYS A 50 -21.13 -9.11 -23.65
CA LYS A 50 -22.31 -9.89 -23.27
C LYS A 50 -23.15 -10.12 -24.52
N THR A 51 -23.72 -11.31 -24.64
CA THR A 51 -24.71 -11.61 -25.69
C THR A 51 -25.97 -10.81 -25.41
N LEU A 52 -26.15 -9.72 -26.14
CA LEU A 52 -27.28 -8.81 -26.04
C LEU A 52 -27.95 -8.68 -27.40
N HIS A 53 -29.23 -8.33 -27.39
CA HIS A 53 -29.98 -8.14 -28.61
C HIS A 53 -29.38 -6.99 -29.44
N PRO A 54 -29.06 -7.18 -30.74
CA PRO A 54 -28.41 -6.17 -31.56
C PRO A 54 -29.13 -4.81 -31.59
N LEU A 55 -30.47 -4.82 -31.54
CA LEU A 55 -31.29 -3.60 -31.57
C LEU A 55 -31.36 -2.87 -30.21
N TYR A 56 -31.08 -3.55 -29.10
CA TYR A 56 -31.23 -3.00 -27.75
C TYR A 56 -29.86 -2.83 -27.08
N GLN A 57 -29.00 -2.04 -27.71
CA GLN A 57 -27.69 -1.68 -27.17
C GLN A 57 -27.70 -0.26 -26.60
N THR A 58 -27.14 -0.09 -25.42
CA THR A 58 -26.90 1.23 -24.81
C THR A 58 -25.43 1.59 -24.92
N THR A 59 -25.11 2.88 -24.93
CA THR A 59 -23.73 3.38 -25.00
C THR A 59 -22.88 2.88 -23.83
N ASN A 60 -23.47 2.75 -22.64
CA ASN A 60 -22.79 2.22 -21.45
C ASN A 60 -22.31 0.77 -21.60
N GLN A 61 -22.92 -0.03 -22.50
CA GLN A 61 -22.50 -1.40 -22.76
C GLN A 61 -21.14 -1.48 -23.48
N THR A 62 -20.67 -0.38 -24.07
CA THR A 62 -19.34 -0.32 -24.69
C THR A 62 -18.23 -0.47 -23.65
N TYR A 63 -18.43 0.07 -22.45
CA TYR A 63 -17.48 -0.03 -21.35
C TYR A 63 -17.36 -1.49 -20.87
N GLY A 64 -16.13 -1.98 -20.73
CA GLY A 64 -15.85 -3.36 -20.30
C GLY A 64 -16.20 -4.45 -21.32
N SER A 65 -16.71 -4.11 -22.50
CA SER A 65 -17.03 -5.10 -23.55
C SER A 65 -15.80 -5.75 -24.19
N LYS A 66 -14.66 -5.04 -24.20
CA LYS A 66 -13.40 -5.53 -24.77
C LYS A 66 -12.54 -6.17 -23.69
N LYS A 67 -12.00 -7.35 -23.99
CA LYS A 67 -11.04 -8.05 -23.12
C LYS A 67 -9.69 -7.35 -23.17
N PRO A 68 -9.01 -7.19 -22.03
CA PRO A 68 -7.72 -6.54 -22.03
C PRO A 68 -6.64 -7.41 -22.71
N THR A 69 -5.69 -6.76 -23.36
CA THR A 69 -4.63 -7.36 -24.17
C THR A 69 -3.25 -7.22 -23.53
N VAL A 70 -2.24 -7.88 -24.08
CA VAL A 70 -0.85 -7.78 -23.58
C VAL A 70 -0.29 -6.36 -23.63
N HIS A 71 -0.79 -5.52 -24.55
CA HIS A 71 -0.33 -4.15 -24.77
C HIS A 71 -0.92 -3.14 -23.77
N GLU A 72 -2.02 -3.51 -23.09
CA GLU A 72 -2.67 -2.69 -22.07
C GLU A 72 -2.18 -3.04 -20.65
N MET A 73 -1.52 -4.19 -20.49
CA MET A 73 -1.05 -4.65 -19.18
C MET A 73 0.18 -3.86 -18.70
N PRO A 74 0.27 -3.57 -17.39
CA PRO A 74 1.42 -2.89 -16.82
C PRO A 74 2.66 -3.80 -16.79
N THR A 75 3.84 -3.22 -17.05
CA THR A 75 5.14 -3.91 -16.95
C THR A 75 5.71 -3.94 -15.53
N ALA A 76 5.21 -3.07 -14.65
CA ALA A 76 5.55 -2.98 -13.24
C ALA A 76 4.32 -2.65 -12.39
N PHE A 77 4.25 -3.21 -11.17
CA PHE A 77 3.18 -2.93 -10.22
C PHE A 77 3.78 -2.66 -8.84
N HIS A 78 3.55 -1.44 -8.34
CA HIS A 78 4.05 -0.97 -7.04
C HIS A 78 2.91 -0.89 -6.03
N GLY A 79 2.32 -2.04 -5.71
CA GLY A 79 1.29 -2.14 -4.67
C GLY A 79 1.88 -1.92 -3.27
N THR A 80 1.14 -1.24 -2.39
CA THR A 80 1.51 -1.09 -0.98
C THR A 80 1.04 -2.31 -0.18
N CYS A 81 1.93 -2.88 0.63
CA CYS A 81 1.59 -3.98 1.53
C CYS A 81 1.19 -3.43 2.90
N ARG A 82 -0.08 -3.58 3.29
CA ARG A 82 -0.60 -3.09 4.59
C ARG A 82 -0.57 -4.13 5.71
N LYS A 83 0.09 -5.28 5.52
CA LYS A 83 0.09 -6.40 6.48
C LYS A 83 0.54 -5.99 7.89
N PHE A 84 1.57 -5.13 7.99
CA PHE A 84 2.04 -4.62 9.28
C PHE A 84 0.95 -3.80 9.99
N SER A 85 0.40 -2.81 9.29
CA SER A 85 -0.62 -1.91 9.84
C SER A 85 -1.99 -2.58 10.05
N GLU A 86 -2.27 -3.69 9.38
CA GLU A 86 -3.58 -4.37 9.44
C GLU A 86 -3.88 -4.85 10.86
N ASN A 87 -2.88 -5.40 11.56
CA ASN A 87 -3.04 -5.85 12.93
C ASN A 87 -3.37 -4.67 13.86
N THR A 88 -2.60 -3.59 13.78
CA THR A 88 -2.82 -2.37 14.57
C THR A 88 -4.17 -1.72 14.26
N LEU A 89 -4.59 -1.72 13.00
CA LEU A 89 -5.89 -1.16 12.59
C LEU A 89 -7.06 -1.91 13.24
N ARG A 90 -6.95 -3.24 13.41
CA ARG A 90 -7.98 -4.05 14.09
C ARG A 90 -8.07 -3.75 15.58
N CYS A 91 -6.95 -3.41 16.23
CA CYS A 91 -6.90 -3.10 17.66
C CYS A 91 -7.51 -1.73 18.03
N GLY A 92 -7.78 -0.87 17.06
CA GLY A 92 -8.42 0.44 17.29
C GLY A 92 -7.48 1.49 17.89
N MET A 93 -8.07 2.49 18.54
CA MET A 93 -7.33 3.61 19.12
C MET A 93 -6.54 3.17 20.36
N TYR A 94 -5.27 3.53 20.42
CA TYR A 94 -4.43 3.31 21.59
C TYR A 94 -5.03 4.02 22.83
N LYS A 95 -4.98 3.34 23.98
CA LYS A 95 -5.32 3.89 25.29
C LYS A 95 -4.17 3.61 26.23
N ASP A 96 -3.75 4.63 26.96
CA ASP A 96 -2.80 4.49 28.03
C ASP A 96 -3.54 4.11 29.32
N ASN A 97 -3.21 2.94 29.88
CA ASN A 97 -3.74 2.44 31.16
C ASN A 97 -2.60 2.22 32.18
N GLY A 98 -1.39 2.72 31.92
CA GLY A 98 -0.25 2.57 32.81
C GLY A 98 -0.28 3.55 33.98
N PHE A 99 0.23 3.15 35.15
CA PHE A 99 0.53 4.09 36.23
C PHE A 99 1.91 4.73 36.01
N ASN A 100 2.03 6.02 36.31
CA ASN A 100 3.31 6.72 36.34
C ASN A 100 4.15 6.22 37.54
N THR A 101 5.03 5.27 37.26
CA THR A 101 5.93 4.65 38.25
C THR A 101 7.39 5.08 38.06
N THR A 102 7.63 6.08 37.20
CA THR A 102 8.96 6.64 37.01
C THR A 102 9.45 7.22 38.34
N LEU A 103 10.48 6.60 38.91
CA LEU A 103 11.20 7.19 40.04
C LEU A 103 11.88 8.48 39.57
N GLU A 104 11.74 9.51 40.39
CA GLU A 104 12.38 10.80 40.18
C GLU A 104 13.91 10.58 40.13
N LYS A 105 14.57 11.09 39.09
CA LYS A 105 15.98 10.83 38.81
C LYS A 105 16.88 11.98 39.25
N SER A 106 16.37 12.97 39.98
CA SER A 106 17.24 14.04 40.44
C SER A 106 18.35 13.42 41.29
N PRO A 107 19.57 13.95 41.18
CA PRO A 107 20.68 13.52 42.01
C PRO A 107 20.40 13.71 43.51
N ILE A 108 19.36 14.48 43.87
CA ILE A 108 18.92 14.74 45.24
C ILE A 108 17.91 13.68 45.71
N THR A 109 17.15 13.05 44.83
CA THR A 109 16.11 12.05 45.16
C THR A 109 16.62 10.61 44.97
N GLY A 110 17.63 10.21 45.76
CA GLY A 110 18.00 8.79 45.87
C GLY A 110 16.98 7.97 46.69
N PRO A 111 17.12 6.63 46.78
CA PRO A 111 16.28 5.78 47.64
C PRO A 111 16.30 6.15 49.14
N ASN A 112 17.28 6.99 49.55
CA ASN A 112 17.39 7.56 50.90
C ASN A 112 16.75 8.95 51.04
N ALA A 113 16.09 9.48 50.01
CA ALA A 113 15.57 10.85 49.93
C ALA A 113 14.04 10.89 49.83
N ILE A 114 13.37 9.86 50.37
CA ILE A 114 11.92 9.87 50.56
C ILE A 114 11.64 10.99 51.59
N ASN A 115 10.90 12.02 51.15
CA ASN A 115 10.43 13.20 51.89
C ASN A 115 11.22 14.53 51.73
N VAL A 116 11.61 14.92 50.52
CA VAL A 116 12.02 16.33 50.27
C VAL A 116 10.80 17.25 50.02
N LEU A 117 9.57 16.71 49.97
CA LEU A 117 8.38 17.49 49.63
C LEU A 117 7.97 18.49 50.73
N GLN A 118 8.49 18.35 51.96
CA GLN A 118 8.16 19.24 53.08
C GLN A 118 9.32 20.14 53.54
N ASP A 119 10.56 19.91 53.10
CA ASP A 119 11.72 20.56 53.69
C ASP A 119 12.33 21.62 52.76
N ARG A 120 11.68 22.79 52.75
CA ARG A 120 12.02 23.96 51.91
C ARG A 120 13.44 24.48 52.14
N ILE A 121 14.00 24.23 53.33
CA ILE A 121 15.32 24.68 53.75
C ILE A 121 16.42 23.80 53.13
N THR A 122 16.19 22.49 53.04
CA THR A 122 17.16 21.51 52.56
C THR A 122 17.33 21.61 51.04
N PHE A 123 16.24 21.87 50.31
CA PHE A 123 16.25 22.08 48.85
C PHE A 123 17.06 23.31 48.42
N HIS A 124 16.98 24.42 49.15
CA HIS A 124 17.72 25.65 48.80
C HIS A 124 19.23 25.49 48.98
N ARG A 125 19.67 24.64 49.91
CA ARG A 125 21.09 24.39 50.18
C ARG A 125 21.74 23.55 49.10
N SER A 126 21.05 22.55 48.55
CA SER A 126 21.58 21.73 47.46
C SER A 126 21.67 22.50 46.15
N VAL A 127 20.61 23.23 45.76
CA VAL A 127 20.55 23.98 44.49
C VAL A 127 21.57 25.14 44.43
N CYS A 128 21.87 25.77 45.56
CA CYS A 128 22.86 26.85 45.59
C CYS A 128 24.32 26.35 45.69
N SER A 129 24.56 25.10 46.07
CA SER A 129 25.92 24.58 46.21
C SER A 129 26.58 24.26 44.87
N GLU A 130 25.81 23.79 43.88
CA GLU A 130 26.32 23.47 42.54
C GLU A 130 26.70 24.71 41.72
N ARG A 131 26.13 25.88 42.01
CA ARG A 131 26.52 27.16 41.36
C ARG A 131 27.93 27.64 41.68
N ASN A 132 28.60 27.06 42.67
CA ASN A 132 29.96 27.45 43.05
C ASN A 132 31.06 26.53 42.48
N GLN A 133 30.72 25.57 41.62
CA GLN A 133 31.71 24.67 41.00
C GLN A 133 32.01 24.97 39.52
N GLU A 134 31.21 25.77 38.81
CA GLU A 134 31.45 26.11 37.40
C GLU A 134 32.39 27.32 37.17
N THR A 135 32.78 28.06 38.21
CA THR A 135 33.73 29.18 38.09
C THR A 135 35.10 28.78 38.59
N GLY A 136 35.81 27.90 37.88
CA GLY A 136 37.11 27.39 38.35
C GLY A 136 37.94 26.60 37.33
N ALA A 137 37.80 26.84 36.03
CA ALA A 137 38.77 26.49 35.00
C ALA A 137 38.77 27.68 34.04
N GLU A 138 39.86 28.41 33.84
CA GLU A 138 40.98 28.06 32.95
C GLU A 138 42.20 28.93 33.29
N THR A 139 43.40 28.32 33.33
CA THR A 139 44.72 28.95 33.09
C THR A 139 45.41 28.14 32.02
#